data_AF-A0A9E4ZBD1-F1
#
_entry.id   AF-A0A9E4ZBD1-F1
#
_cell.length_a   1.000
_cell.length_b   1.000
_cell.length_c   1.000
_cell.angle_alpha   90.00
_cell.angle_beta   90.00
_cell.angle_gamma   90.00
#
_symmetry.space_group_name_H-M   'P 1'
#
loop_
_entity.id
_entity.type
_entity.pdbx_description
1 polymer ?
#
loop_
_entity_poly.entity_id
_entity_poly.type
_entity_poly.pdbx_seq_one_letter_code
_entity_poly.pdbx_strand_id
1 'polypeptide(L)'
;MDVPDKKWQNPTYLILGSGSIGFAVAKELRELDKDLIIVDKDSQKVETLREDAYEAIAGDISDPEVYKQLNLKELTGVLVLSSDNEANKKALEIIPTLGINDAYCVARASDAINLQEMEALGADLVLMPSRLVAKSLARSLGRAEVVHRGNKLSQWFKDMSGNALAIVVHDNPDPDAISSALALQKIADSFDVKSSILYHGEIGHQENKAFVNLLGIDLNRMEEHSLSDFSDIAMVDCAVPGANNMLSPGMHLGIVLDHHPLGDSDIDADFVDIRPNVGASATILTKYLQELNIEIEQVLATALLYGIRTDTLDFKRNTDSADLSAAAYLYPLADHEILDQLERPSMSIETLDILGKAILNKQVIGSYLLSNVGVIRDRDALPQASDYLLSLEGISTSIVFGVSDDRIFISGRSNDIRINLGEVLRRAFGEKAAGGHSNAAGAQIPLGVFSDIKDRQTLLRLVNEAVVKKFLNAVGVDENTE
;
A
#
# COMPACT_ATOMS: atom_id res chain seq x y z
N MET A 1 -39.19 -48.84 -34.11
CA MET A 1 -37.87 -48.18 -34.25
C MET A 1 -37.10 -48.55 -33.01
N ASP A 2 -36.14 -49.46 -33.16
CA ASP A 2 -35.27 -49.90 -32.08
C ASP A 2 -34.50 -48.69 -31.54
N VAL A 3 -34.64 -48.42 -30.25
CA VAL A 3 -33.75 -47.53 -29.52
C VAL A 3 -32.43 -48.29 -29.38
N PRO A 4 -31.30 -47.79 -29.92
CA PRO A 4 -30.04 -48.50 -29.75
C PRO A 4 -29.70 -48.56 -28.25
N ASP A 5 -29.24 -49.73 -27.79
CA ASP A 5 -28.55 -49.95 -26.53
C ASP A 5 -27.39 -48.93 -26.38
N LYS A 6 -27.69 -47.73 -25.90
CA LYS A 6 -26.71 -46.70 -25.54
C LYS A 6 -26.10 -47.10 -24.19
N LYS A 7 -25.17 -48.06 -24.22
CA LYS A 7 -24.26 -48.32 -23.09
C LYS A 7 -23.42 -47.06 -22.86
N TRP A 8 -23.75 -46.29 -21.83
CA TRP A 8 -22.99 -45.22 -21.14
C TRP A 8 -21.54 -45.08 -21.63
N GLN A 9 -21.32 -44.34 -22.72
CA GLN A 9 -19.99 -44.21 -23.33
C GLN A 9 -19.23 -43.08 -22.61
N ASN A 10 -18.16 -43.47 -21.89
CA ASN A 10 -17.06 -42.63 -21.40
C ASN A 10 -17.44 -41.20 -20.95
N PRO A 11 -18.13 -41.03 -19.82
CA PRO A 11 -18.37 -39.71 -19.27
C PRO A 11 -17.05 -39.01 -18.91
N THR A 12 -17.01 -37.69 -19.11
CA THR A 12 -15.89 -36.86 -18.64
C THR A 12 -16.03 -36.56 -17.14
N TYR A 13 -17.26 -36.43 -16.64
CA TYR A 13 -17.55 -36.09 -15.24
C TYR A 13 -18.54 -37.06 -14.59
N LEU A 14 -18.29 -37.40 -13.33
CA LEU A 14 -19.21 -38.16 -12.48
C LEU A 14 -19.70 -37.28 -11.34
N ILE A 15 -21.01 -37.08 -11.22
CA ILE A 15 -21.63 -36.34 -10.12
C ILE A 15 -22.31 -37.32 -9.17
N LEU A 16 -21.84 -37.39 -7.94
CA LEU A 16 -22.35 -38.23 -6.87
C LEU A 16 -23.22 -37.37 -5.93
N GLY A 17 -24.53 -37.41 -6.16
CA GLY A 17 -25.56 -36.64 -5.46
C GLY A 17 -26.13 -35.53 -6.33
N SER A 18 -27.44 -35.58 -6.60
CA SER A 18 -28.19 -34.63 -7.43
C SER A 18 -29.01 -33.63 -6.60
N GLY A 19 -28.53 -33.29 -5.40
CA GLY A 19 -29.11 -32.21 -4.60
C GLY A 19 -29.02 -30.85 -5.29
N SER A 20 -29.38 -29.78 -4.60
CA SER A 20 -29.36 -28.41 -5.15
C SER A 20 -28.04 -28.04 -5.83
N ILE A 21 -26.91 -28.42 -5.22
CA ILE A 21 -25.57 -28.14 -5.75
C ILE A 21 -25.22 -29.07 -6.91
N GLY A 22 -25.43 -30.38 -6.75
CA GLY A 22 -25.11 -31.36 -7.80
C GLY A 22 -25.88 -31.10 -9.08
N PHE A 23 -27.16 -30.77 -8.98
CA PHE A 23 -27.98 -30.39 -10.13
C PHE A 23 -27.54 -29.07 -10.77
N ALA A 24 -27.24 -28.05 -9.97
CA ALA A 24 -26.73 -26.78 -10.49
C ALA A 24 -25.42 -26.97 -11.27
N VAL A 25 -24.49 -27.77 -10.73
CA VAL A 25 -23.23 -28.09 -11.42
C VAL A 25 -23.47 -28.92 -12.69
N ALA A 26 -24.38 -29.89 -12.65
CA ALA A 26 -24.75 -30.68 -13.84
C ALA A 26 -25.27 -29.79 -14.98
N LYS A 27 -26.07 -28.78 -14.65
CA LYS A 27 -26.59 -27.83 -15.62
C LYS A 27 -25.47 -26.99 -16.27
N GLU A 28 -24.58 -26.42 -15.46
CA GLU A 28 -23.44 -25.62 -15.96
C GLU A 28 -22.50 -26.47 -16.84
N LEU A 29 -22.20 -27.71 -16.43
CA LEU A 29 -21.36 -28.62 -17.21
C LEU A 29 -22.00 -28.99 -18.56
N ARG A 30 -23.32 -29.22 -18.58
CA ARG A 30 -24.05 -29.45 -19.84
C ARG A 30 -24.02 -28.23 -20.76
N GLU A 31 -24.17 -27.01 -20.23
CA GLU A 31 -24.07 -25.78 -21.03
C GLU A 31 -22.68 -25.60 -21.66
N LEU A 32 -21.65 -26.20 -21.06
CA LEU A 32 -20.28 -26.29 -21.58
C LEU A 32 -20.03 -27.51 -22.48
N ASP A 33 -21.08 -28.20 -22.92
CA ASP A 33 -21.03 -29.40 -23.77
C ASP A 33 -20.15 -30.52 -23.18
N LYS A 34 -20.29 -30.77 -21.87
CA LYS A 34 -19.56 -31.82 -21.15
C LYS A 34 -20.42 -33.05 -20.93
N ASP A 35 -19.86 -34.22 -21.22
CA ASP A 35 -20.47 -35.51 -20.93
C ASP A 35 -20.38 -35.81 -19.43
N LEU A 36 -21.53 -36.08 -18.80
CA LEU A 36 -21.63 -36.29 -17.37
C LEU A 36 -22.65 -37.36 -17.02
N ILE A 37 -22.38 -38.13 -15.97
CA ILE A 37 -23.32 -39.05 -15.35
C ILE A 37 -23.62 -38.60 -13.92
N ILE A 38 -24.89 -38.67 -13.53
CA ILE A 38 -25.36 -38.33 -12.18
C ILE A 38 -25.80 -39.58 -11.44
N VAL A 39 -25.37 -39.75 -10.20
CA VAL A 39 -25.82 -40.81 -9.29
C VAL A 39 -26.58 -40.17 -8.14
N ASP A 40 -27.80 -40.62 -7.86
CA ASP A 40 -28.53 -40.22 -6.64
C ASP A 40 -29.33 -41.40 -6.08
N LYS A 41 -29.48 -41.46 -4.75
CA LYS A 41 -30.24 -42.53 -4.09
C LYS A 41 -31.75 -42.37 -4.24
N ASP A 42 -32.22 -41.16 -4.54
CA ASP A 42 -33.63 -40.85 -4.72
C ASP A 42 -34.07 -41.17 -6.16
N SER A 43 -34.76 -42.31 -6.31
CA SER A 43 -35.29 -42.76 -7.60
C SER A 43 -36.20 -41.75 -8.30
N GLN A 44 -36.92 -40.89 -7.56
CA GLN A 44 -37.81 -39.89 -8.16
C GLN A 44 -37.00 -38.77 -8.83
N LYS A 45 -35.92 -38.32 -8.18
CA LYS A 45 -35.00 -37.34 -8.77
C LYS A 45 -34.31 -37.89 -10.00
N VAL A 46 -33.89 -39.15 -9.95
CA VAL A 46 -33.24 -39.82 -11.09
C VAL A 46 -34.18 -39.91 -12.29
N GLU A 47 -35.46 -40.22 -12.08
CA GLU A 47 -36.42 -40.25 -13.18
C GLU A 47 -36.64 -38.85 -13.77
N THR A 48 -36.77 -37.83 -12.92
CA THR A 48 -36.88 -36.43 -13.35
C THR A 48 -35.66 -35.99 -14.19
N LEU A 49 -34.45 -36.37 -13.74
CA LEU A 49 -33.21 -36.09 -14.48
C LEU A 49 -33.21 -36.75 -15.86
N ARG A 50 -33.71 -37.98 -15.98
CA ARG A 50 -33.82 -38.70 -17.26
C ARG A 50 -34.85 -38.06 -18.20
N GLU A 51 -35.98 -37.60 -17.66
CA GLU A 51 -36.97 -36.81 -18.41
C GLU A 51 -36.32 -35.52 -18.97
N ASP A 52 -35.43 -34.89 -18.18
CA ASP A 52 -34.59 -33.76 -18.59
C ASP A 52 -33.36 -34.16 -19.44
N ALA A 53 -33.36 -35.38 -19.98
CA ALA A 53 -32.31 -35.96 -20.82
C ALA A 53 -30.90 -36.05 -20.18
N TYR A 54 -30.79 -36.05 -18.85
CA TYR A 54 -29.54 -36.38 -18.16
C TYR A 54 -29.32 -37.88 -18.10
N GLU A 55 -28.07 -38.29 -18.26
CA GLU A 55 -27.62 -39.63 -17.92
C GLU A 55 -27.58 -39.76 -16.39
N ALA A 56 -28.54 -40.50 -15.81
CA ALA A 56 -28.68 -40.64 -14.36
C ALA A 56 -28.94 -42.09 -13.90
N ILE A 57 -28.34 -42.45 -12.76
CA ILE A 57 -28.41 -43.78 -12.13
C ILE A 57 -28.94 -43.65 -10.69
N ALA A 58 -29.88 -44.53 -10.35
CA ALA A 58 -30.36 -44.66 -8.98
C ALA A 58 -29.40 -45.54 -8.17
N GLY A 59 -28.80 -44.98 -7.12
CA GLY A 59 -27.81 -45.70 -6.31
C GLY A 59 -27.33 -44.90 -5.11
N ASP A 60 -26.97 -45.62 -4.03
CA ASP A 60 -26.29 -45.01 -2.89
C ASP A 60 -24.80 -44.88 -3.18
N ILE A 61 -24.28 -43.65 -3.12
CA ILE A 61 -22.87 -43.35 -3.40
C ILE A 61 -21.92 -43.99 -2.38
N SER A 62 -22.43 -44.44 -1.24
CA SER A 62 -21.68 -45.21 -0.24
C SER A 62 -21.62 -46.71 -0.52
N ASP A 63 -22.32 -47.20 -1.56
CA ASP A 63 -22.33 -48.59 -1.98
C ASP A 63 -21.38 -48.83 -3.19
N PRO A 64 -20.31 -49.64 -3.03
CA PRO A 64 -19.39 -49.98 -4.10
C PRO A 64 -20.06 -50.60 -5.35
N GLU A 65 -21.22 -51.25 -5.21
CA GLU A 65 -21.91 -51.89 -6.35
C GLU A 65 -22.43 -50.88 -7.39
N VAL A 66 -22.71 -49.63 -6.99
CA VAL A 66 -23.19 -48.59 -7.90
C VAL A 66 -22.14 -48.26 -8.96
N TYR A 67 -20.86 -48.25 -8.57
CA TYR A 67 -19.75 -47.91 -9.47
C TYR A 67 -19.45 -48.99 -10.51
N LYS A 68 -19.82 -50.26 -10.24
CA LYS A 68 -19.64 -51.35 -11.21
C LYS A 68 -20.55 -51.23 -12.44
N GLN A 69 -21.60 -50.43 -12.33
CA GLN A 69 -22.53 -50.14 -13.43
C GLN A 69 -21.98 -49.06 -14.38
N LEU A 70 -20.90 -48.37 -13.98
CA LEU A 70 -20.33 -47.23 -14.69
C LEU A 70 -19.07 -47.62 -15.47
N ASN A 71 -18.88 -47.01 -16.64
CA ASN A 71 -17.62 -47.07 -17.38
C ASN A 71 -16.77 -45.84 -17.04
N LEU A 72 -15.76 -46.02 -16.18
CA LEU A 72 -15.06 -44.92 -15.49
C LEU A 72 -13.68 -44.58 -16.10
N LYS A 73 -13.36 -45.11 -17.28
CA LYS A 73 -12.00 -45.09 -17.85
C LYS A 73 -11.48 -43.71 -18.30
N GLU A 74 -12.38 -42.79 -18.63
CA GLU A 74 -12.03 -41.47 -19.20
C GLU A 74 -12.49 -40.32 -18.31
N LEU A 75 -12.77 -40.59 -17.03
CA LEU A 75 -13.15 -39.55 -16.09
C LEU A 75 -12.01 -38.56 -15.88
N THR A 76 -12.32 -37.28 -16.10
CA THR A 76 -11.45 -36.16 -15.76
C THR A 76 -11.81 -35.57 -14.39
N GLY A 77 -13.04 -35.76 -13.92
CA GLY A 77 -13.44 -35.28 -12.59
C GLY A 77 -14.55 -36.09 -11.93
N VAL A 78 -14.46 -36.23 -10.60
CA VAL A 78 -15.48 -36.86 -9.75
C VAL A 78 -15.94 -35.85 -8.72
N LEU A 79 -17.24 -35.55 -8.71
CA LEU A 79 -17.85 -34.54 -7.87
C LEU A 79 -18.75 -35.20 -6.82
N VAL A 80 -18.26 -35.30 -5.59
CA VAL A 80 -18.95 -35.87 -4.43
C VAL A 80 -19.79 -34.80 -3.73
N LEU A 81 -21.04 -34.62 -4.17
CA LEU A 81 -21.87 -33.44 -3.88
C LEU A 81 -23.14 -33.73 -3.05
N SER A 82 -23.28 -34.92 -2.48
CA SER A 82 -24.40 -35.25 -1.58
C SER A 82 -24.44 -34.33 -0.37
N SER A 83 -25.65 -34.11 0.16
CA SER A 83 -25.83 -33.40 1.44
C SER A 83 -25.47 -34.24 2.67
N ASP A 84 -25.17 -35.52 2.48
CA ASP A 84 -24.80 -36.47 3.52
C ASP A 84 -23.27 -36.63 3.58
N ASN A 85 -22.65 -36.09 4.63
CA ASN A 85 -21.18 -36.12 4.75
C ASN A 85 -20.65 -37.54 4.91
N GLU A 86 -21.37 -38.44 5.58
CA GLU A 86 -20.91 -39.82 5.77
C GLU A 86 -20.94 -40.58 4.44
N ALA A 87 -21.96 -40.33 3.62
CA ALA A 87 -21.99 -40.86 2.25
C ALA A 87 -20.86 -40.30 1.40
N ASN A 88 -20.55 -39.00 1.52
CA ASN A 88 -19.43 -38.38 0.81
C ASN A 88 -18.07 -38.96 1.23
N LYS A 89 -17.82 -39.14 2.53
CA LYS A 89 -16.58 -39.76 3.03
C LYS A 89 -16.42 -41.18 2.51
N LYS A 90 -17.47 -42.00 2.59
CA LYS A 90 -17.44 -43.36 2.04
C LYS A 90 -17.20 -43.38 0.54
N ALA A 91 -17.81 -42.47 -0.22
CA ALA A 91 -17.53 -42.35 -1.64
C ALA A 91 -16.04 -42.02 -1.90
N LEU A 92 -15.44 -41.11 -1.12
CA LEU A 92 -14.01 -40.80 -1.19
C LEU A 92 -13.11 -41.99 -0.83
N GLU A 93 -13.52 -42.86 0.10
CA GLU A 93 -12.79 -44.11 0.39
C GLU A 93 -12.87 -45.10 -0.78
N ILE A 94 -13.99 -45.12 -1.52
CA ILE A 94 -14.21 -46.05 -2.64
C ILE A 94 -13.48 -45.60 -3.90
N ILE A 95 -13.49 -44.30 -4.23
CA ILE A 95 -12.97 -43.76 -5.50
C ILE A 95 -11.55 -44.26 -5.86
N PRO A 96 -10.55 -44.25 -4.94
CA PRO A 96 -9.21 -44.76 -5.23
C PRO A 96 -9.17 -46.24 -5.64
N THR A 97 -10.16 -47.04 -5.23
CA THR A 97 -10.23 -48.47 -5.56
C THR A 97 -10.81 -48.74 -6.96
N LEU A 98 -11.38 -47.73 -7.61
CA LEU A 98 -12.01 -47.84 -8.93
C LEU A 98 -11.01 -47.82 -10.09
N GLY A 99 -9.72 -47.63 -9.80
CA GLY A 99 -8.67 -47.55 -10.82
C GLY A 99 -8.69 -46.25 -11.62
N ILE A 100 -9.30 -45.19 -11.07
CA ILE A 100 -9.37 -43.85 -11.66
C ILE A 100 -8.23 -43.02 -11.03
N ASN A 101 -7.04 -43.06 -11.64
CA ASN A 101 -5.86 -42.45 -11.04
C ASN A 101 -5.66 -40.96 -11.39
N ASP A 102 -6.32 -40.47 -12.46
CA ASP A 102 -6.08 -39.12 -13.01
C ASP A 102 -7.30 -38.18 -12.88
N ALA A 103 -8.38 -38.60 -12.22
CA ALA A 103 -9.57 -37.76 -12.08
C ALA A 103 -9.46 -36.80 -10.90
N TYR A 104 -9.74 -35.52 -11.15
CA TYR A 104 -9.79 -34.49 -10.11
C TYR A 104 -11.04 -34.65 -9.23
N CYS A 105 -10.84 -34.89 -7.94
CA CYS A 105 -11.91 -35.19 -7.00
C CYS A 105 -12.33 -33.96 -6.19
N VAL A 106 -13.60 -33.55 -6.35
CA VAL A 106 -14.20 -32.44 -5.61
C VAL A 106 -15.23 -32.99 -4.64
N ALA A 107 -15.14 -32.65 -3.35
CA ALA A 107 -16.11 -33.07 -2.34
C ALA A 107 -16.85 -31.89 -1.72
N ARG A 108 -18.07 -32.13 -1.23
CA ARG A 108 -18.86 -31.19 -0.46
C ARG A 108 -18.83 -31.53 1.02
N ALA A 109 -18.53 -30.53 1.86
CA ALA A 109 -18.68 -30.60 3.31
C ALA A 109 -19.70 -29.59 3.83
N SER A 110 -20.43 -29.92 4.91
CA SER A 110 -21.33 -28.97 5.59
C SER A 110 -20.63 -28.08 6.62
N ASP A 111 -19.50 -28.53 7.16
CA ASP A 111 -18.77 -27.88 8.26
C ASP A 111 -17.26 -28.14 8.15
N ALA A 112 -16.48 -27.44 9.00
CA ALA A 112 -15.03 -27.46 8.95
C ALA A 112 -14.40 -28.79 9.37
N ILE A 113 -15.07 -29.57 10.23
CA ILE A 113 -14.57 -30.87 10.68
C ILE A 113 -14.63 -31.85 9.50
N ASN A 114 -15.80 -31.95 8.86
CA ASN A 114 -15.98 -32.78 7.69
C ASN A 114 -15.11 -32.34 6.51
N LEU A 115 -14.82 -31.03 6.39
CA LEU A 115 -13.87 -30.55 5.39
C LEU A 115 -12.49 -31.16 5.58
N GLN A 116 -11.93 -31.08 6.79
CA GLN A 116 -10.60 -31.61 7.09
C GLN A 116 -10.54 -33.13 6.91
N GLU A 117 -11.60 -33.83 7.32
CA GLU A 117 -11.68 -35.29 7.14
C GLU A 117 -11.73 -35.69 5.67
N MET A 118 -12.48 -34.97 4.82
CA MET A 118 -12.53 -35.25 3.38
C MET A 118 -11.22 -34.91 2.65
N GLU A 119 -10.52 -33.86 3.07
CA GLU A 119 -9.15 -33.56 2.58
C GLU A 119 -8.20 -34.71 2.93
N ALA A 120 -8.29 -35.25 4.16
CA ALA A 120 -7.47 -36.39 4.59
C ALA A 120 -7.80 -37.70 3.84
N LEU A 121 -9.03 -37.84 3.34
CA LEU A 121 -9.46 -38.97 2.50
C LEU A 121 -9.04 -38.84 1.03
N GLY A 122 -8.38 -37.75 0.65
CA GLY A 122 -7.81 -37.58 -0.70
C GLY A 122 -8.67 -36.81 -1.69
N ALA A 123 -9.65 -36.02 -1.24
CA ALA A 123 -10.29 -35.05 -2.11
C ALA A 123 -9.30 -33.93 -2.50
N ASP A 124 -9.18 -33.63 -3.80
CA ASP A 124 -8.31 -32.56 -4.30
C ASP A 124 -8.85 -31.16 -3.94
N LEU A 125 -10.17 -31.05 -3.79
CA LEU A 125 -10.85 -29.82 -3.39
C LEU A 125 -12.09 -30.12 -2.56
N VAL A 126 -12.17 -29.55 -1.35
CA VAL A 126 -13.37 -29.66 -0.53
C VAL A 126 -14.09 -28.31 -0.44
N LEU A 127 -15.34 -28.28 -0.92
CA LEU A 127 -16.19 -27.11 -0.97
C LEU A 127 -17.11 -27.08 0.25
N MET A 128 -17.12 -25.95 0.96
CA MET A 128 -18.16 -25.60 1.93
C MET A 128 -19.09 -24.55 1.35
N PRO A 129 -20.30 -24.92 0.88
CA PRO A 129 -21.19 -24.01 0.17
C PRO A 129 -21.55 -22.77 0.99
N SER A 130 -21.82 -22.94 2.28
CA SER A 130 -22.10 -21.83 3.21
C SER A 130 -20.96 -20.83 3.27
N ARG A 131 -19.70 -21.30 3.35
CA ARG A 131 -18.50 -20.46 3.37
C ARG A 131 -18.27 -19.74 2.05
N LEU A 132 -18.50 -20.40 0.92
CA LEU A 132 -18.36 -19.81 -0.41
C LEU A 132 -19.40 -18.71 -0.66
N VAL A 133 -20.66 -18.98 -0.32
CA VAL A 133 -21.76 -17.99 -0.40
C VAL A 133 -21.49 -16.82 0.53
N ALA A 134 -21.08 -17.06 1.78
CA ALA A 134 -20.74 -15.99 2.72
C ALA A 134 -19.59 -15.11 2.21
N LYS A 135 -18.51 -15.71 1.67
CA LYS A 135 -17.41 -14.96 1.04
C LYS A 135 -17.87 -14.14 -0.17
N SER A 136 -18.71 -14.71 -1.02
CA SER A 136 -19.24 -14.02 -2.20
C SER A 136 -20.13 -12.84 -1.82
N LEU A 137 -21.00 -13.03 -0.83
CA LEU A 137 -21.87 -11.97 -0.31
C LEU A 137 -21.06 -10.86 0.36
N ALA A 138 -20.08 -11.20 1.20
CA ALA A 138 -19.20 -10.22 1.82
C ALA A 138 -18.45 -9.38 0.78
N ARG A 139 -17.94 -10.01 -0.30
CA ARG A 139 -17.33 -9.29 -1.43
C ARG A 139 -18.31 -8.37 -2.15
N SER A 140 -19.55 -8.82 -2.36
CA SER A 140 -20.59 -8.04 -3.03
C SER A 140 -21.01 -6.83 -2.20
N LEU A 141 -21.12 -6.99 -0.87
CA LEU A 141 -21.38 -5.90 0.06
C LEU A 141 -20.22 -4.90 0.09
N GLY A 142 -18.96 -5.37 0.08
CA GLY A 142 -17.79 -4.50 -0.02
C GLY A 142 -17.81 -3.64 -1.29
N ARG A 143 -18.26 -4.18 -2.44
CA ARG A 143 -18.47 -3.38 -3.65
C ARG A 143 -19.57 -2.33 -3.47
N ALA A 144 -20.68 -2.70 -2.85
CA ALA A 144 -21.78 -1.76 -2.59
C ALA A 144 -21.35 -0.60 -1.66
N GLU A 145 -20.50 -0.87 -0.66
CA GLU A 145 -19.94 0.16 0.22
C GLU A 145 -19.05 1.15 -0.54
N VAL A 146 -18.22 0.67 -1.48
CA VAL A 146 -17.39 1.54 -2.33
C VAL A 146 -18.25 2.44 -3.20
N VAL A 147 -19.26 1.87 -3.89
CA VAL A 147 -20.22 2.63 -4.71
C VAL A 147 -20.95 3.68 -3.86
N HIS A 148 -21.40 3.30 -2.66
CA HIS A 148 -22.10 4.20 -1.75
C HIS A 148 -21.22 5.37 -1.30
N ARG A 149 -19.95 5.12 -0.98
CA ARG A 149 -18.98 6.17 -0.65
C ARG A 149 -18.71 7.08 -1.84
N GLY A 150 -18.51 6.52 -3.04
CA GLY A 150 -18.36 7.29 -4.28
C GLY A 150 -19.55 8.21 -4.54
N ASN A 151 -20.78 7.70 -4.35
CA ASN A 151 -21.99 8.50 -4.48
C ASN A 151 -22.08 9.63 -3.44
N LYS A 152 -21.71 9.36 -2.18
CA LYS A 152 -21.67 10.38 -1.13
C LYS A 152 -20.65 11.49 -1.46
N LEU A 153 -19.44 11.11 -1.87
CA LEU A 153 -18.41 12.06 -2.26
C LEU A 153 -18.85 12.90 -3.47
N SER A 154 -19.41 12.25 -4.49
CA SER A 154 -19.97 12.94 -5.66
C SER A 154 -21.10 13.91 -5.27
N GLN A 155 -21.96 13.52 -4.33
CA GLN A 155 -23.03 14.39 -3.88
C GLN A 155 -22.48 15.62 -3.16
N TRP A 156 -21.51 15.43 -2.26
CA TRP A 156 -20.85 16.54 -1.57
C TRP A 156 -20.23 17.53 -2.57
N PHE A 157 -19.52 17.04 -3.59
CA PHE A 157 -18.95 17.91 -4.64
C PHE A 157 -20.01 18.62 -5.48
N LYS A 158 -21.15 17.97 -5.78
CA LYS A 158 -22.27 18.62 -6.47
C LYS A 158 -22.87 19.76 -5.65
N ASP A 159 -22.98 19.57 -4.34
CA ASP A 159 -23.49 20.60 -3.43
C ASP A 159 -22.51 21.79 -3.30
N MET A 160 -21.21 21.53 -3.51
CA MET A 160 -20.15 22.53 -3.52
C MET A 160 -19.94 23.21 -4.90
N SER A 161 -20.65 22.79 -5.95
CA SER A 161 -20.44 23.27 -7.32
C SER A 161 -20.52 24.81 -7.42
N GLY A 162 -19.52 25.42 -8.09
CA GLY A 162 -19.37 26.87 -8.21
C GLY A 162 -18.65 27.56 -7.04
N ASN A 163 -18.32 26.84 -5.96
CA ASN A 163 -17.57 27.35 -4.81
C ASN A 163 -16.06 27.03 -4.91
N ALA A 164 -15.31 27.44 -3.89
CA ALA A 164 -13.86 27.22 -3.78
C ALA A 164 -13.51 26.29 -2.61
N LEU A 165 -12.62 25.33 -2.85
CA LEU A 165 -12.14 24.33 -1.88
C LEU A 165 -10.65 24.49 -1.61
N ALA A 166 -10.25 24.59 -0.34
CA ALA A 166 -8.85 24.44 0.04
C ALA A 166 -8.54 22.95 0.23
N ILE A 167 -7.54 22.42 -0.47
CA ILE A 167 -7.04 21.06 -0.26
C ILE A 167 -5.75 21.15 0.53
N VAL A 168 -5.80 20.78 1.81
CA VAL A 168 -4.70 20.90 2.75
C VAL A 168 -4.00 19.55 2.90
N VAL A 169 -2.68 19.58 2.76
CA VAL A 169 -1.80 18.44 3.06
C VAL A 169 -1.01 18.69 4.34
N HIS A 170 -0.32 17.66 4.84
CA HIS A 170 0.53 17.81 6.02
C HIS A 170 1.76 18.69 5.76
N ASP A 171 2.40 19.15 6.84
CA ASP A 171 3.61 19.95 6.79
C ASP A 171 4.75 19.16 6.11
N ASN A 172 5.54 19.85 5.29
CA ASN A 172 6.63 19.27 4.51
C ASN A 172 6.16 18.05 3.68
N PRO A 173 5.21 18.28 2.75
CA PRO A 173 4.46 17.21 2.12
C PRO A 173 5.35 16.29 1.29
N ASP A 174 5.01 15.01 1.29
CA ASP A 174 5.68 13.99 0.51
C ASP A 174 4.89 13.66 -0.79
N PRO A 175 5.39 12.75 -1.64
CA PRO A 175 4.71 12.42 -2.88
C PRO A 175 3.32 11.78 -2.71
N ASP A 176 3.02 11.09 -1.60
CA ASP A 176 1.69 10.52 -1.38
C ASP A 176 0.67 11.63 -1.12
N ALA A 177 0.99 12.54 -0.19
CA ALA A 177 0.16 13.70 0.10
C ALA A 177 -0.07 14.57 -1.14
N ILE A 178 1.00 14.90 -1.88
CA ILE A 178 0.92 15.76 -3.07
C ILE A 178 0.11 15.10 -4.19
N SER A 179 0.38 13.82 -4.50
CA SER A 179 -0.34 13.12 -5.56
C SER A 179 -1.82 12.90 -5.24
N SER A 180 -2.13 12.62 -3.96
CA SER A 180 -3.49 12.49 -3.48
C SER A 180 -4.25 13.82 -3.54
N ALA A 181 -3.61 14.93 -3.19
CA ALA A 181 -4.20 16.26 -3.32
C ALA A 181 -4.49 16.62 -4.79
N LEU A 182 -3.59 16.27 -5.73
CA LEU A 182 -3.82 16.44 -7.16
C LEU A 182 -5.00 15.60 -7.68
N ALA A 183 -5.13 14.37 -7.19
CA ALA A 183 -6.29 13.55 -7.52
C ALA A 183 -7.59 14.14 -6.99
N LEU A 184 -7.60 14.66 -5.76
CA LEU A 184 -8.78 15.31 -5.20
C LEU A 184 -9.12 16.61 -5.95
N GLN A 185 -8.11 17.39 -6.36
CA GLN A 185 -8.28 18.57 -7.22
C GLN A 185 -8.91 18.17 -8.57
N LYS A 186 -8.43 17.09 -9.21
CA LYS A 186 -9.04 16.57 -10.44
C LYS A 186 -10.50 16.15 -10.25
N ILE A 187 -10.83 15.57 -9.09
CA ILE A 187 -12.21 15.26 -8.72
C ILE A 187 -13.02 16.55 -8.58
N ALA A 188 -12.53 17.54 -7.83
CA ALA A 188 -13.20 18.83 -7.65
C ALA A 188 -13.49 19.54 -8.99
N ASP A 189 -12.49 19.57 -9.88
CA ASP A 189 -12.62 20.17 -11.21
C ASP A 189 -13.71 19.51 -12.06
N SER A 190 -13.88 18.18 -11.93
CA SER A 190 -14.94 17.43 -12.65
C SER A 190 -16.37 17.81 -12.20
N PHE A 191 -16.51 18.48 -11.06
CA PHE A 191 -17.78 18.96 -10.50
C PHE A 191 -17.90 20.51 -10.49
N ASP A 192 -17.04 21.21 -11.24
CA ASP A 192 -17.00 22.68 -11.30
C ASP A 192 -16.73 23.33 -9.93
N VAL A 193 -15.91 22.69 -9.11
CA VAL A 193 -15.43 23.22 -7.83
C VAL A 193 -13.99 23.68 -8.01
N LYS A 194 -13.74 24.99 -7.88
CA LYS A 194 -12.37 25.51 -7.93
C LYS A 194 -11.62 25.05 -6.70
N SER A 195 -10.37 24.63 -6.85
CA SER A 195 -9.58 24.19 -5.70
C SER A 195 -8.14 24.70 -5.73
N SER A 196 -7.54 24.82 -4.55
CA SER A 196 -6.12 25.15 -4.40
C SER A 196 -5.47 24.19 -3.41
N ILE A 197 -4.33 23.62 -3.80
CA ILE A 197 -3.54 22.76 -2.92
C ILE A 197 -2.66 23.64 -2.05
N LEU A 198 -2.84 23.53 -0.73
CA LEU A 198 -2.16 24.33 0.28
C LEU A 198 -1.26 23.45 1.15
N TYR A 199 -0.02 23.87 1.37
CA TYR A 199 0.93 23.20 2.27
C TYR A 199 1.67 24.21 3.15
N HIS A 200 2.26 23.73 4.25
CA HIS A 200 3.16 24.51 5.09
C HIS A 200 4.54 23.82 5.20
N GLY A 201 5.59 24.60 5.51
CA GLY A 201 6.96 24.12 5.60
C GLY A 201 7.71 24.11 4.28
N GLU A 202 8.61 23.15 4.09
CA GLU A 202 9.45 23.02 2.91
C GLU A 202 9.24 21.67 2.22
N ILE A 203 9.30 21.65 0.89
CA ILE A 203 9.38 20.40 0.12
C ILE A 203 10.80 19.85 0.32
N GLY A 204 10.95 19.01 1.34
CA GLY A 204 12.20 18.38 1.74
C GLY A 204 12.61 17.24 0.81
N HIS A 205 13.83 16.73 0.98
CA HIS A 205 14.44 15.67 0.13
C HIS A 205 14.60 16.05 -1.36
N GLN A 206 15.61 15.49 -2.03
CA GLN A 206 15.86 15.82 -3.43
C GLN A 206 14.79 15.19 -4.34
N GLU A 207 14.31 14.01 -3.94
CA GLU A 207 13.27 13.22 -4.58
C GLU A 207 11.95 13.98 -4.65
N ASN A 208 11.47 14.58 -3.56
CA ASN A 208 10.20 15.31 -3.56
C ASN A 208 10.32 16.63 -4.33
N LYS A 209 11.47 17.31 -4.27
CA LYS A 209 11.75 18.48 -5.13
C LYS A 209 11.73 18.09 -6.61
N ALA A 210 12.35 16.96 -6.97
CA ALA A 210 12.33 16.44 -8.34
C ALA A 210 10.90 16.08 -8.76
N PHE A 211 10.12 15.47 -7.87
CA PHE A 211 8.72 15.13 -8.06
C PHE A 211 7.89 16.33 -8.51
N VAL A 212 7.94 17.42 -7.73
CA VAL A 212 7.19 18.64 -8.05
C VAL A 212 7.69 19.29 -9.34
N ASN A 213 9.01 19.38 -9.54
CA ASN A 213 9.59 20.05 -10.70
C ASN A 213 9.39 19.30 -12.02
N LEU A 214 9.62 17.97 -12.03
CA LEU A 214 9.53 17.15 -13.24
C LEU A 214 8.07 16.98 -13.70
N LEU A 215 7.13 16.92 -12.76
CA LEU A 215 5.70 16.82 -13.07
C LEU A 215 5.03 18.19 -13.27
N GLY A 216 5.72 19.30 -13.03
CA GLY A 216 5.19 20.64 -13.19
C GLY A 216 4.02 20.94 -12.24
N ILE A 217 4.10 20.45 -11.02
CA ILE A 217 3.02 20.55 -10.02
C ILE A 217 3.02 21.94 -9.40
N ASP A 218 1.85 22.59 -9.38
CA ASP A 218 1.66 23.89 -8.74
C ASP A 218 1.19 23.69 -7.29
N LEU A 219 2.00 24.16 -6.33
CA LEU A 219 1.73 24.06 -4.89
C LEU A 219 1.78 25.44 -4.26
N ASN A 220 0.76 25.75 -3.45
CA ASN A 220 0.64 27.05 -2.83
C ASN A 220 1.01 26.98 -1.35
N ARG A 221 1.83 27.93 -0.90
CA ARG A 221 2.16 28.06 0.51
C ARG A 221 0.96 28.59 1.28
N MET A 222 0.57 27.90 2.35
CA MET A 222 -0.61 28.25 3.13
C MET A 222 -0.52 29.68 3.68
N GLU A 223 0.68 30.18 4.01
CA GLU A 223 0.90 31.53 4.55
C GLU A 223 0.57 32.66 3.55
N GLU A 224 0.49 32.34 2.26
CA GLU A 224 0.17 33.28 1.19
C GLU A 224 -1.34 33.40 0.94
N HIS A 225 -2.15 32.58 1.62
CA HIS A 225 -3.59 32.48 1.43
C HIS A 225 -4.36 32.65 2.75
N SER A 226 -5.57 33.20 2.65
CA SER A 226 -6.51 33.21 3.78
C SER A 226 -7.49 32.05 3.64
N LEU A 227 -7.61 31.20 4.66
CA LEU A 227 -8.60 30.10 4.63
C LEU A 227 -10.04 30.60 4.47
N SER A 228 -10.32 31.85 4.82
CA SER A 228 -11.62 32.49 4.62
C SER A 228 -12.00 32.71 3.15
N ASP A 229 -11.04 32.58 2.24
CA ASP A 229 -11.27 32.74 0.79
C ASP A 229 -11.91 31.49 0.17
N PHE A 230 -11.92 30.38 0.93
CA PHE A 230 -12.49 29.11 0.53
C PHE A 230 -13.81 28.88 1.25
N SER A 231 -14.72 28.20 0.58
CA SER A 231 -16.03 27.83 1.14
C SER A 231 -15.93 26.64 2.10
N ASP A 232 -14.94 25.78 1.88
CA ASP A 232 -14.66 24.64 2.75
C ASP A 232 -13.20 24.15 2.58
N ILE A 233 -12.80 23.20 3.43
CA ILE A 233 -11.47 22.64 3.52
C ILE A 233 -11.56 21.11 3.42
N ALA A 234 -10.73 20.54 2.55
CA ALA A 234 -10.44 19.11 2.51
C ALA A 234 -9.05 18.85 3.07
N MET A 235 -8.88 17.78 3.84
CA MET A 235 -7.58 17.27 4.24
C MET A 235 -7.29 15.94 3.54
N VAL A 236 -6.06 15.80 3.06
CA VAL A 236 -5.59 14.59 2.37
C VAL A 236 -4.24 14.17 2.94
N ASP A 237 -4.11 12.87 3.20
CA ASP A 237 -2.93 12.25 3.81
C ASP A 237 -2.55 12.83 5.18
N CYS A 238 -3.54 13.46 5.80
CA CYS A 238 -3.58 13.81 7.19
C CYS A 238 -5.05 13.99 7.58
N ALA A 239 -5.38 13.64 8.83
CA ALA A 239 -6.77 13.59 9.25
C ALA A 239 -7.14 14.52 10.41
N VAL A 240 -6.15 14.99 11.18
CA VAL A 240 -6.39 15.75 12.42
C VAL A 240 -5.91 17.19 12.28
N PRO A 241 -6.80 18.21 12.31
CA PRO A 241 -6.42 19.61 12.31
C PRO A 241 -5.43 19.97 13.43
N GLY A 242 -4.35 20.67 13.08
CA GLY A 242 -3.29 21.06 14.01
C GLY A 242 -2.30 19.96 14.36
N ALA A 243 -2.50 18.73 13.87
CA ALA A 243 -1.52 17.65 13.96
C ALA A 243 -0.71 17.59 12.66
N ASN A 244 0.50 18.15 12.69
CA ASN A 244 1.39 18.22 11.53
C ASN A 244 0.77 19.01 10.35
N ASN A 245 0.00 20.05 10.66
CA ASN A 245 -0.56 21.02 9.72
C ASN A 245 -0.91 22.32 10.46
N MET A 246 -1.09 23.41 9.72
CA MET A 246 -1.35 24.75 10.26
C MET A 246 -2.82 25.04 10.60
N LEU A 247 -3.72 24.05 10.50
CA LEU A 247 -5.13 24.24 10.84
C LEU A 247 -5.34 24.30 12.36
N SER A 248 -6.45 24.93 12.76
CA SER A 248 -6.78 25.00 14.19
C SER A 248 -7.35 23.67 14.69
N PRO A 249 -6.91 23.14 15.84
CA PRO A 249 -7.47 21.93 16.42
C PRO A 249 -8.99 22.01 16.60
N GLY A 250 -9.70 20.95 16.21
CA GLY A 250 -11.16 20.86 16.29
C GLY A 250 -11.92 21.69 15.24
N MET A 251 -11.23 22.17 14.21
CA MET A 251 -11.86 22.80 13.04
C MET A 251 -12.74 21.78 12.29
N HIS A 252 -13.94 22.20 11.89
CA HIS A 252 -14.81 21.41 11.02
C HIS A 252 -14.29 21.43 9.58
N LEU A 253 -14.38 20.29 8.90
CA LEU A 253 -13.87 20.08 7.54
C LEU A 253 -14.95 19.52 6.62
N GLY A 254 -14.89 19.84 5.33
CA GLY A 254 -15.74 19.21 4.33
C GLY A 254 -15.36 17.76 4.05
N ILE A 255 -14.06 17.51 3.83
CA ILE A 255 -13.55 16.19 3.43
C ILE A 255 -12.30 15.81 4.25
N VAL A 256 -12.21 14.55 4.67
CA VAL A 256 -10.98 13.93 5.17
C VAL A 256 -10.75 12.59 4.48
N LEU A 257 -9.59 12.46 3.81
CA LEU A 257 -9.13 11.25 3.14
C LEU A 257 -7.73 10.90 3.64
N ASP A 258 -7.59 9.76 4.31
CA ASP A 258 -6.30 9.37 4.91
C ASP A 258 -6.16 7.84 4.98
N HIS A 259 -4.94 7.36 5.09
CA HIS A 259 -4.63 5.97 5.35
C HIS A 259 -3.92 5.77 6.71
N HIS A 260 -3.68 6.82 7.48
CA HIS A 260 -3.10 6.69 8.82
C HIS A 260 -4.14 6.29 9.89
N PRO A 261 -3.73 5.55 10.94
CA PRO A 261 -4.60 5.28 12.08
C PRO A 261 -4.82 6.54 12.93
N LEU A 262 -6.07 6.79 13.35
CA LEU A 262 -6.45 7.98 14.12
C LEU A 262 -6.05 7.96 15.60
N GLY A 263 -5.76 6.79 16.16
CA GLY A 263 -5.64 6.62 17.60
C GLY A 263 -6.95 7.02 18.31
N ASP A 264 -6.85 7.87 19.32
CA ASP A 264 -7.98 8.37 20.13
C ASP A 264 -8.50 9.75 19.65
N SER A 265 -8.08 10.21 18.46
CA SER A 265 -8.46 11.53 17.95
C SER A 265 -9.85 11.50 17.30
N ASP A 266 -10.68 12.50 17.60
CA ASP A 266 -11.97 12.72 16.94
C ASP A 266 -11.83 13.66 15.75
N ILE A 267 -12.63 13.42 14.71
CA ILE A 267 -12.69 14.23 13.49
C ILE A 267 -14.10 14.77 13.32
N ASP A 268 -14.20 16.08 13.12
CA ASP A 268 -15.43 16.77 12.75
C ASP A 268 -15.39 17.09 11.25
N ALA A 269 -16.06 16.27 10.44
CA ALA A 269 -16.14 16.50 9.00
C ALA A 269 -17.40 15.93 8.33
N ASP A 270 -17.81 16.54 7.21
CA ASP A 270 -18.98 16.10 6.43
C ASP A 270 -18.76 14.75 5.73
N PHE A 271 -17.56 14.55 5.20
CA PHE A 271 -17.15 13.31 4.55
C PHE A 271 -15.81 12.81 5.10
N VAL A 272 -15.80 11.60 5.64
CA VAL A 272 -14.59 10.95 6.17
C VAL A 272 -14.41 9.58 5.53
N ASP A 273 -13.22 9.32 4.99
CA ASP A 273 -12.80 8.00 4.57
C ASP A 273 -11.35 7.74 4.96
N ILE A 274 -11.18 6.93 6.00
CA ILE A 274 -9.87 6.59 6.55
C ILE A 274 -9.67 5.09 6.49
N ARG A 275 -8.58 4.66 5.84
CA ARG A 275 -8.33 3.24 5.54
C ARG A 275 -6.93 2.80 6.01
N PRO A 276 -6.76 2.49 7.30
CA PRO A 276 -5.47 2.08 7.88
C PRO A 276 -4.83 0.81 7.31
N ASN A 277 -5.61 0.05 6.55
CA ASN A 277 -5.16 -1.18 5.90
C ASN A 277 -4.61 -0.94 4.49
N VAL A 278 -4.74 0.27 3.93
CA VAL A 278 -4.23 0.63 2.60
C VAL A 278 -2.86 1.28 2.76
N GLY A 279 -1.95 0.99 1.83
CA GLY A 279 -0.56 1.41 1.95
C GLY A 279 -0.28 2.86 1.58
N ALA A 280 -1.22 3.58 0.97
CA ALA A 280 -1.09 4.98 0.60
C ALA A 280 -2.45 5.66 0.42
N SER A 281 -2.54 6.96 0.70
CA SER A 281 -3.68 7.81 0.37
C SER A 281 -3.93 7.85 -1.15
N ALA A 282 -2.87 7.81 -1.96
CA ALA A 282 -2.93 7.80 -3.42
C ALA A 282 -3.71 6.59 -3.95
N THR A 283 -3.65 5.45 -3.27
CA THR A 283 -4.46 4.26 -3.60
C THR A 283 -5.95 4.53 -3.38
N ILE A 284 -6.32 5.22 -2.29
CA ILE A 284 -7.71 5.58 -1.99
C ILE A 284 -8.24 6.49 -3.09
N LEU A 285 -7.49 7.53 -3.44
CA LEU A 285 -7.88 8.52 -4.45
C LEU A 285 -7.93 7.92 -5.86
N THR A 286 -7.01 7.03 -6.21
CA THR A 286 -7.06 6.27 -7.47
C THR A 286 -8.37 5.50 -7.59
N LYS A 287 -8.82 4.84 -6.52
CA LYS A 287 -10.10 4.13 -6.52
C LYS A 287 -11.30 5.08 -6.67
N TYR A 288 -11.25 6.27 -6.07
CA TYR A 288 -12.31 7.27 -6.28
C TYR A 288 -12.36 7.76 -7.72
N LEU A 289 -11.22 8.05 -8.35
CA LEU A 289 -11.16 8.41 -9.77
C LEU A 289 -11.78 7.32 -10.66
N GLN A 290 -11.47 6.04 -10.38
CA GLN A 290 -12.07 4.91 -11.09
C GLN A 290 -13.58 4.82 -10.88
N GLU A 291 -14.04 4.87 -9.63
CA GLU A 291 -15.47 4.74 -9.29
C GLU A 291 -16.30 5.88 -9.88
N LEU A 292 -15.75 7.09 -9.91
CA LEU A 292 -16.39 8.27 -10.49
C LEU A 292 -16.24 8.35 -12.03
N ASN A 293 -15.54 7.40 -12.66
CA ASN A 293 -15.20 7.39 -14.08
C ASN A 293 -14.52 8.69 -14.56
N ILE A 294 -13.59 9.22 -13.75
CA ILE A 294 -12.81 10.40 -14.10
C ILE A 294 -11.52 9.96 -14.79
N GLU A 295 -11.25 10.53 -15.96
CA GLU A 295 -10.06 10.23 -16.74
C GLU A 295 -8.78 10.67 -16.01
N ILE A 296 -7.81 9.75 -15.91
CA ILE A 296 -6.52 10.01 -15.28
C ILE A 296 -5.50 10.29 -16.39
N GLU A 297 -5.04 11.54 -16.43
CA GLU A 297 -4.00 11.98 -17.36
C GLU A 297 -2.62 11.47 -16.94
N GLN A 298 -1.68 11.43 -17.89
CA GLN A 298 -0.35 10.85 -17.68
C GLN A 298 0.40 11.44 -16.49
N VAL A 299 0.37 12.77 -16.30
CA VAL A 299 1.02 13.45 -15.16
C VAL A 299 0.44 12.98 -13.83
N LEU A 300 -0.89 12.95 -13.71
CA LEU A 300 -1.58 12.49 -12.51
C LEU A 300 -1.33 10.99 -12.26
N ALA A 301 -1.34 10.17 -13.31
CA ALA A 301 -1.06 8.75 -13.20
C ALA A 301 0.38 8.49 -12.68
N THR A 302 1.34 9.25 -13.20
CA THR A 302 2.74 9.22 -12.77
C THR A 302 2.87 9.63 -11.31
N ALA A 303 2.20 10.73 -10.94
CA ALA A 303 2.18 11.25 -9.58
C ALA A 303 1.66 10.20 -8.58
N LEU A 304 0.47 9.65 -8.85
CA LEU A 304 -0.18 8.67 -7.99
C LEU A 304 0.63 7.38 -7.88
N LEU A 305 1.18 6.88 -8.99
CA LEU A 305 1.99 5.66 -8.98
C LEU A 305 3.27 5.85 -8.16
N TYR A 306 3.93 7.00 -8.28
CA TYR A 306 5.10 7.31 -7.48
C TYR A 306 4.76 7.48 -6.00
N GLY A 307 3.66 8.14 -5.66
CA GLY A 307 3.14 8.26 -4.29
C GLY A 307 2.92 6.90 -3.63
N ILE A 308 2.17 6.00 -4.30
CA ILE A 308 1.94 4.63 -3.82
C ILE A 308 3.26 3.89 -3.59
N ARG A 309 4.21 3.96 -4.54
CA ARG A 309 5.49 3.25 -4.42
C ARG A 309 6.37 3.83 -3.32
N THR A 310 6.33 5.14 -3.10
CA THR A 310 7.13 5.78 -2.06
C THR A 310 6.66 5.33 -0.69
N ASP A 311 5.36 5.40 -0.42
CA ASP A 311 4.87 5.16 0.93
C ASP A 311 4.84 3.67 1.32
N THR A 312 4.61 2.80 0.32
CA THR A 312 4.73 1.35 0.47
C THR A 312 6.17 0.82 0.42
N LEU A 313 7.18 1.69 0.26
CA LEU A 313 8.58 1.33 0.07
C LEU A 313 8.76 0.30 -1.08
N ASP A 314 8.21 0.61 -2.24
CA ASP A 314 8.16 -0.25 -3.42
C ASP A 314 7.51 -1.59 -3.10
N PHE A 315 6.33 -1.53 -2.47
CA PHE A 315 5.49 -2.66 -2.06
C PHE A 315 6.11 -3.60 -0.99
N LYS A 316 7.12 -3.15 -0.26
CA LYS A 316 7.81 -3.94 0.78
C LYS A 316 7.23 -3.71 2.17
N ARG A 317 6.46 -2.65 2.35
CA ARG A 317 5.91 -2.21 3.64
C ARG A 317 4.43 -1.85 3.50
N ASN A 318 3.63 -2.25 4.48
CA ASN A 318 2.21 -1.87 4.63
C ASN A 318 1.38 -1.99 3.34
N THR A 319 1.65 -3.00 2.51
CA THR A 319 1.02 -3.14 1.18
C THR A 319 -0.20 -4.04 1.23
N ASP A 320 -1.31 -3.56 0.68
CA ASP A 320 -2.54 -4.32 0.44
C ASP A 320 -2.73 -4.67 -1.04
N SER A 321 -3.62 -5.63 -1.31
CA SER A 321 -4.09 -5.94 -2.67
C SER A 321 -4.64 -4.71 -3.42
N ALA A 322 -5.18 -3.73 -2.69
CA ALA A 322 -5.64 -2.46 -3.19
C ALA A 322 -4.52 -1.65 -3.85
N ASP A 323 -3.35 -1.59 -3.21
CA ASP A 323 -2.19 -0.81 -3.69
C ASP A 323 -1.65 -1.43 -4.97
N LEU A 324 -1.52 -2.76 -5.00
CA LEU A 324 -1.09 -3.49 -6.20
C LEU A 324 -2.08 -3.32 -7.36
N SER A 325 -3.38 -3.31 -7.08
CA SER A 325 -4.41 -3.13 -8.10
C SER A 325 -4.42 -1.70 -8.64
N ALA A 326 -4.27 -0.70 -7.76
CA ALA A 326 -4.16 0.70 -8.15
C ALA A 326 -2.88 0.94 -8.97
N ALA A 327 -1.75 0.42 -8.51
CA ALA A 327 -0.49 0.50 -9.24
C ALA A 327 -0.58 -0.16 -10.61
N ALA A 328 -1.17 -1.36 -10.72
CA ALA A 328 -1.36 -2.05 -11.99
C ALA A 328 -2.26 -1.27 -12.95
N TYR A 329 -3.25 -0.54 -12.44
CA TYR A 329 -4.13 0.32 -13.23
C TYR A 329 -3.41 1.59 -13.72
N LEU A 330 -2.61 2.22 -12.86
CA LEU A 330 -1.87 3.45 -13.17
C LEU A 330 -0.64 3.20 -14.04
N TYR A 331 0.00 2.04 -13.90
CA TYR A 331 1.23 1.67 -14.61
C TYR A 331 1.20 1.96 -16.11
N PRO A 332 0.22 1.46 -16.90
CA PRO A 332 0.19 1.73 -18.33
C PRO A 332 -0.12 3.20 -18.70
N LEU A 333 -0.59 4.01 -17.75
CA LEU A 333 -0.93 5.43 -17.96
C LEU A 333 0.23 6.36 -17.58
N ALA A 334 1.17 5.89 -16.76
CA ALA A 334 2.26 6.69 -16.23
C ALA A 334 3.39 6.92 -17.26
N ASP A 335 4.15 7.98 -17.05
CA ASP A 335 5.40 8.23 -17.74
C ASP A 335 6.54 7.49 -17.03
N HIS A 336 7.00 6.39 -17.63
CA HIS A 336 8.07 5.57 -17.06
C HIS A 336 9.46 6.20 -17.13
N GLU A 337 9.69 7.18 -18.02
CA GLU A 337 10.95 7.90 -18.06
C GLU A 337 11.05 8.87 -16.88
N ILE A 338 9.97 9.57 -16.58
CA ILE A 338 9.89 10.42 -15.38
C ILE A 338 10.01 9.57 -14.11
N LEU A 339 9.35 8.41 -14.03
CA LEU A 339 9.48 7.53 -12.85
C LEU A 339 10.92 7.08 -12.59
N ASP A 340 11.67 6.67 -13.63
CA ASP A 340 13.08 6.30 -13.47
C ASP A 340 13.93 7.49 -13.00
N GLN A 341 13.66 8.70 -13.51
CA GLN A 341 14.32 9.93 -13.04
C GLN A 341 14.01 10.25 -11.57
N LEU A 342 12.78 10.00 -11.12
CA LEU A 342 12.35 10.24 -9.73
C LEU A 342 12.91 9.20 -8.75
N GLU A 343 13.04 7.96 -9.18
CA GLU A 343 13.66 6.89 -8.37
C GLU A 343 15.18 7.01 -8.30
N ARG A 344 15.77 7.71 -9.26
CA ARG A 344 17.21 7.89 -9.39
C ARG A 344 17.53 9.34 -9.72
N PRO A 345 17.27 10.27 -8.78
CA PRO A 345 17.55 11.68 -9.03
C PRO A 345 19.03 11.86 -9.37
N SER A 346 19.30 12.64 -10.41
CA SER A 346 20.67 12.93 -10.83
C SER A 346 21.43 13.65 -9.71
N MET A 347 22.57 13.10 -9.31
CA MET A 347 23.45 13.73 -8.32
C MET A 347 24.43 14.68 -9.01
N SER A 348 24.63 15.87 -8.43
CA SER A 348 25.64 16.80 -8.93
C SER A 348 27.06 16.28 -8.64
N ILE A 349 28.05 16.68 -9.46
CA ILE A 349 29.46 16.35 -9.21
C ILE A 349 29.91 16.88 -7.84
N GLU A 350 29.46 18.09 -7.45
CA GLU A 350 29.79 18.67 -6.16
C GLU A 350 29.23 17.86 -4.99
N THR A 351 27.98 17.42 -5.10
CA THR A 351 27.32 16.56 -4.10
C THR A 351 28.07 15.22 -3.96
N LEU A 352 28.46 14.62 -5.08
CA LEU A 352 29.25 13.38 -5.09
C LEU A 352 30.63 13.56 -4.45
N ASP A 353 31.30 14.67 -4.73
CA ASP A 353 32.59 15.01 -4.12
C ASP A 353 32.46 15.24 -2.60
N ILE A 354 31.38 15.89 -2.15
CA ILE A 354 31.08 16.08 -0.74
C ILE A 354 30.83 14.73 -0.06
N LEU A 355 30.04 13.84 -0.68
CA LEU A 355 29.82 12.49 -0.19
C LEU A 355 31.13 11.70 -0.09
N GLY A 356 31.98 11.77 -1.12
CA GLY A 356 33.30 11.14 -1.14
C GLY A 356 34.20 11.64 0.02
N LYS A 357 34.23 12.94 0.27
CA LYS A 357 34.93 13.51 1.43
C LYS A 357 34.31 13.05 2.75
N ALA A 358 32.99 13.00 2.83
CA ALA A 358 32.28 12.57 4.04
C ALA A 358 32.66 11.12 4.40
N ILE A 359 32.74 10.24 3.40
CA ILE A 359 33.16 8.84 3.53
C ILE A 359 34.63 8.73 3.96
N LEU A 360 35.52 9.52 3.36
CA LEU A 360 36.95 9.47 3.66
C LEU A 360 37.30 10.05 5.03
N ASN A 361 36.60 11.11 5.45
CA ASN A 361 36.89 11.85 6.68
C ASN A 361 36.08 11.38 7.90
N LYS A 362 35.26 10.32 7.76
CA LYS A 362 34.40 9.83 8.84
C LYS A 362 35.20 9.47 10.09
N GLN A 363 34.71 9.91 11.23
CA GLN A 363 35.16 9.56 12.57
C GLN A 363 34.01 8.84 13.27
N VAL A 364 34.28 7.64 13.79
CA VAL A 364 33.28 6.84 14.53
C VAL A 364 33.65 6.81 16.00
N ILE A 365 32.71 7.19 16.86
CA ILE A 365 32.81 7.11 18.33
C ILE A 365 31.56 6.42 18.85
N GLY A 366 31.70 5.19 19.34
CA GLY A 366 30.54 4.36 19.66
C GLY A 366 29.64 4.18 18.44
N SER A 367 28.38 4.60 18.54
CA SER A 367 27.41 4.57 17.44
C SER A 367 27.24 5.93 16.73
N TYR A 368 28.08 6.92 17.06
CA TYR A 368 28.07 8.25 16.44
C TYR A 368 29.10 8.33 15.32
N LEU A 369 28.67 8.72 14.12
CA LEU A 369 29.52 9.05 13.00
C LEU A 369 29.56 10.58 12.82
N LEU A 370 30.76 11.16 12.82
CA LEU A 370 30.99 12.58 12.58
C LEU A 370 31.89 12.75 11.37
N SER A 371 31.59 13.69 10.47
CA SER A 371 32.43 13.92 9.28
C SER A 371 32.47 15.38 8.86
N ASN A 372 33.69 15.92 8.74
CA ASN A 372 33.95 17.24 8.19
C ASN A 372 34.26 17.13 6.69
N VAL A 373 33.42 17.72 5.84
CA VAL A 373 33.58 17.68 4.36
C VAL A 373 34.40 18.84 3.81
N GLY A 374 34.92 19.71 4.67
CA GLY A 374 35.73 20.85 4.29
C GLY A 374 34.87 22.05 3.88
N VAL A 375 35.30 22.75 2.82
CA VAL A 375 34.54 23.91 2.31
C VAL A 375 33.48 23.44 1.34
N ILE A 376 32.28 23.95 1.50
CA ILE A 376 31.10 23.62 0.71
C ILE A 376 30.52 24.87 0.06
N ARG A 377 29.87 24.70 -1.09
CA ARG A 377 28.99 25.72 -1.68
C ARG A 377 27.56 25.21 -1.73
N ASP A 378 27.40 23.93 -2.05
CA ASP A 378 26.14 23.21 -1.93
C ASP A 378 25.89 22.74 -0.48
N ARG A 379 24.83 23.27 0.13
CA ARG A 379 24.40 22.92 1.51
C ARG A 379 23.52 21.67 1.53
N ASP A 380 22.78 21.43 0.45
CA ASP A 380 21.84 20.31 0.33
C ASP A 380 22.59 18.97 0.21
N ALA A 381 23.88 19.02 -0.11
CA ALA A 381 24.78 17.86 -0.09
C ALA A 381 25.09 17.31 1.31
N LEU A 382 25.02 18.12 2.38
CA LEU A 382 25.28 17.63 3.74
C LEU A 382 24.21 16.64 4.23
N PRO A 383 22.89 16.95 4.12
CA PRO A 383 21.81 15.98 4.32
C PRO A 383 22.03 14.63 3.63
N GLN A 384 22.33 14.64 2.33
CA GLN A 384 22.51 13.42 1.55
C GLN A 384 23.69 12.58 2.06
N ALA A 385 24.80 13.23 2.39
CA ALA A 385 25.94 12.57 2.99
C ALA A 385 25.60 11.99 4.38
N SER A 386 24.84 12.71 5.20
CA SER A 386 24.37 12.21 6.51
C SER A 386 23.49 10.98 6.35
N ASP A 387 22.53 11.01 5.42
CA ASP A 387 21.60 9.92 5.12
C ASP A 387 22.35 8.66 4.65
N TYR A 388 23.27 8.81 3.69
CA TYR A 388 24.08 7.70 3.19
C TYR A 388 24.97 7.08 4.28
N LEU A 389 25.58 7.91 5.13
CA LEU A 389 26.46 7.40 6.19
C LEU A 389 25.69 6.77 7.36
N LEU A 390 24.40 7.09 7.54
CA LEU A 390 23.56 6.46 8.56
C LEU A 390 23.24 4.99 8.22
N SER A 391 23.35 4.58 6.95
CA SER A 391 23.13 3.19 6.54
C SER A 391 24.28 2.24 6.92
N LEU A 392 25.37 2.75 7.50
CA LEU A 392 26.51 1.94 7.94
C LEU A 392 26.13 1.11 9.17
N GLU A 393 26.52 -0.17 9.17
CA GLU A 393 26.31 -1.06 10.30
C GLU A 393 26.96 -0.51 11.58
N GLY A 394 26.19 -0.52 12.68
CA GLY A 394 26.63 -0.02 13.99
C GLY A 394 26.51 1.49 14.20
N ILE A 395 26.09 2.25 13.18
CA ILE A 395 25.87 3.70 13.29
C ILE A 395 24.39 3.98 13.60
N SER A 396 24.13 4.71 14.69
CA SER A 396 22.78 5.14 15.07
C SER A 396 22.54 6.62 14.78
N THR A 397 23.61 7.42 14.68
CA THR A 397 23.54 8.86 14.41
C THR A 397 24.71 9.30 13.54
N SER A 398 24.42 10.07 12.49
CA SER A 398 25.37 10.58 11.51
C SER A 398 25.31 12.11 11.48
N ILE A 399 26.44 12.77 11.71
CA ILE A 399 26.61 14.22 11.67
C ILE A 399 27.64 14.56 10.59
N VAL A 400 27.20 15.29 9.56
CA VAL A 400 28.08 15.78 8.49
C VAL A 400 28.05 17.29 8.49
N PHE A 401 29.23 17.90 8.44
CA PHE A 401 29.36 19.35 8.53
C PHE A 401 30.44 19.89 7.61
N GLY A 402 30.25 21.14 7.19
CA GLY A 402 31.15 21.85 6.29
C GLY A 402 31.15 23.34 6.56
N VAL A 403 32.09 24.04 5.95
CA VAL A 403 32.32 25.48 6.12
C VAL A 403 31.99 26.21 4.82
N SER A 404 31.24 27.30 4.90
CA SER A 404 31.14 28.30 3.83
C SER A 404 31.81 29.60 4.28
N ASP A 405 31.80 30.64 3.44
CA ASP A 405 32.57 31.87 3.65
C ASP A 405 32.36 32.54 5.03
N ASP A 406 31.16 32.46 5.62
CA ASP A 406 30.83 33.12 6.90
C ASP A 406 30.32 32.17 8.01
N ARG A 407 30.08 30.89 7.68
CA ARG A 407 29.30 29.97 8.53
C ARG A 407 29.76 28.53 8.43
N ILE A 408 29.53 27.79 9.52
CA ILE A 408 29.60 26.34 9.59
C ILE A 408 28.18 25.80 9.46
N PHE A 409 27.98 24.86 8.54
CA PHE A 409 26.72 24.15 8.34
C PHE A 409 26.86 22.73 8.86
N ILE A 410 25.87 22.29 9.61
CA ILE A 410 25.80 20.96 10.20
C ILE A 410 24.47 20.34 9.77
N SER A 411 24.55 19.11 9.27
CA SER A 411 23.40 18.24 9.02
C SER A 411 23.54 16.97 9.85
N GLY A 412 22.44 16.56 10.49
CA GLY A 412 22.37 15.39 11.33
C GLY A 412 21.21 14.48 10.97
N ARG A 413 21.43 13.18 11.12
CA ARG A 413 20.43 12.10 11.01
C ARG A 413 20.58 11.10 12.13
N SER A 414 19.46 10.59 12.66
CA SER A 414 19.46 9.58 13.70
C SER A 414 18.29 8.61 13.58
N ASN A 415 18.59 7.33 13.79
CA ASN A 415 17.61 6.25 13.96
C ASN A 415 17.47 5.85 15.44
N ASP A 416 18.13 6.55 16.37
CA ASP A 416 18.06 6.24 17.80
C ASP A 416 16.85 6.94 18.45
N ILE A 417 15.80 6.16 18.71
CA ILE A 417 14.55 6.64 19.34
C ILE A 417 14.75 7.25 20.74
N ARG A 418 15.92 7.05 21.37
CA ARG A 418 16.21 7.56 22.71
C ARG A 418 16.72 9.00 22.70
N ILE A 419 17.12 9.52 21.54
CA ILE A 419 17.62 10.89 21.41
C ILE A 419 16.67 11.72 20.55
N ASN A 420 16.50 13.00 20.90
CA ASN A 420 15.91 13.98 20.01
C ASN A 420 17.04 14.81 19.42
N LEU A 421 17.35 14.59 18.14
CA LEU A 421 18.51 15.20 17.50
C LEU A 421 18.41 16.74 17.44
N GLY A 422 17.21 17.28 17.20
CA GLY A 422 16.95 18.72 17.25
C GLY A 422 17.35 19.33 18.60
N GLU A 423 16.91 18.74 19.69
CA GLU A 423 17.25 19.16 21.06
C GLU A 423 18.75 19.01 21.36
N VAL A 424 19.39 17.94 20.87
CA VAL A 424 20.83 17.74 21.00
C VAL A 424 21.61 18.86 20.31
N LEU A 425 21.24 19.21 19.07
CA LEU A 425 21.92 20.29 18.34
C LEU A 425 21.64 21.66 18.97
N ARG A 426 20.43 21.92 19.49
CA ARG A 426 20.12 23.14 20.27
C ARG A 426 21.00 23.24 21.51
N ARG A 427 21.18 22.15 22.26
CA ARG A 427 22.08 22.09 23.43
C ARG A 427 23.54 22.33 23.04
N ALA A 428 24.00 21.76 21.93
CA ALA A 428 25.39 21.87 21.48
C ALA A 428 25.74 23.26 20.91
N PHE A 429 24.84 23.86 20.13
CA PHE A 429 25.15 25.01 19.27
C PHE A 429 24.28 26.25 19.53
N GLY A 430 23.20 26.11 20.31
CA GLY A 430 22.33 27.19 20.77
C GLY A 430 21.00 27.27 20.02
N GLU A 431 19.96 27.73 20.72
CA GLU A 431 18.56 27.79 20.28
C GLU A 431 18.32 28.52 18.95
N LYS A 432 19.11 29.57 18.68
CA LYS A 432 18.97 30.39 17.47
C LYS A 432 19.76 29.83 16.28
N ALA A 433 20.70 28.93 16.52
CA ALA A 433 21.63 28.42 15.53
C ALA A 433 21.26 27.00 15.07
N ALA A 434 20.44 26.27 15.83
CA ALA A 434 20.10 24.88 15.57
C ALA A 434 18.60 24.62 15.70
N GLY A 435 18.12 23.61 14.99
CA GLY A 435 16.73 23.17 15.02
C GLY A 435 16.54 21.87 14.25
N GLY A 436 15.32 21.36 14.26
CA GLY A 436 14.94 20.12 13.59
C GLY A 436 14.03 19.24 14.45
N HIS A 437 13.86 18.01 14.01
CA HIS A 437 13.04 16.98 14.65
C HIS A 437 13.91 15.92 15.34
N SER A 438 13.29 14.88 15.89
CA SER A 438 13.99 13.80 16.58
C SER A 438 14.99 13.07 15.69
N ASN A 439 14.66 12.85 14.41
CA ASN A 439 15.40 11.96 13.51
C ASN A 439 16.30 12.74 12.52
N ALA A 440 16.03 14.02 12.31
CA ALA A 440 16.74 14.87 11.37
C ALA A 440 16.82 16.30 11.91
N ALA A 441 18.03 16.87 11.93
CA ALA A 441 18.25 18.21 12.46
C ALA A 441 19.45 18.88 11.79
N GLY A 442 19.54 20.20 11.92
CA GLY A 442 20.65 20.97 11.37
C GLY A 442 21.05 22.14 12.25
N ALA A 443 22.23 22.68 11.98
CA ALA A 443 22.71 23.90 12.61
C ALA A 443 23.48 24.80 11.63
N GLN A 444 23.37 26.11 11.82
CA GLN A 444 24.10 27.15 11.10
C GLN A 444 24.80 28.06 12.11
N ILE A 445 26.13 27.96 12.17
CA ILE A 445 26.93 28.63 13.19
C ILE A 445 27.80 29.70 12.51
N PRO A 446 27.69 30.99 12.87
CA PRO A 446 28.63 32.01 12.39
C PRO A 446 30.07 31.62 12.72
N LEU A 447 31.00 31.78 11.78
CA LEU A 447 32.43 31.47 12.00
C LEU A 447 33.03 32.27 13.17
N GLY A 448 32.55 33.49 13.40
CA GLY A 448 32.98 34.31 14.54
C GLY A 448 34.50 34.44 14.58
N VAL A 449 35.13 34.08 15.70
CA VAL A 449 36.60 34.13 15.88
C VAL A 449 37.39 33.28 14.87
N PHE A 450 36.74 32.33 14.18
CA PHE A 450 37.38 31.56 13.12
C PHE A 450 37.51 32.32 11.80
N SER A 451 36.79 33.45 11.60
CA SER A 451 36.83 34.23 10.36
C SER A 451 38.20 34.85 10.08
N ASP A 452 39.01 35.09 11.11
CA ASP A 452 40.32 35.72 10.99
C ASP A 452 41.44 34.74 10.60
N ILE A 453 41.13 33.43 10.55
CA ILE A 453 42.08 32.38 10.24
C ILE A 453 42.24 32.26 8.72
N LYS A 454 43.37 32.75 8.19
CA LYS A 454 43.69 32.70 6.76
C LYS A 454 44.13 31.32 6.26
N ASP A 455 44.69 30.49 7.14
CA ASP A 455 45.12 29.15 6.77
C ASP A 455 43.93 28.17 6.79
N ARG A 456 43.56 27.68 5.62
CA ARG A 456 42.37 26.83 5.43
C ARG A 456 42.50 25.49 6.16
N GLN A 457 43.69 24.90 6.23
CA GLN A 457 43.87 23.62 6.93
C GLN A 457 43.69 23.79 8.44
N THR A 458 44.28 24.84 9.02
CA THR A 458 44.11 25.19 10.43
C THR A 458 42.66 25.50 10.76
N LEU A 459 41.96 26.27 9.91
CA LEU A 459 40.54 26.55 10.07
C LEU A 459 39.72 25.26 10.14
N LEU A 460 39.86 24.37 9.15
CA LEU A 460 39.09 23.13 9.08
C LEU A 460 39.37 22.20 10.26
N ARG A 461 40.63 22.12 10.72
CA ARG A 461 40.99 21.34 11.90
C ARG A 461 40.33 21.88 13.17
N LEU A 462 40.40 23.19 13.40
CA LEU A 462 39.80 23.81 14.59
C LEU A 462 38.26 23.72 14.59
N VAL A 463 37.64 23.89 13.42
CA VAL A 463 36.20 23.67 13.25
C VAL A 463 35.84 22.23 13.57
N ASN A 464 36.62 21.25 13.08
CA ASN A 464 36.41 19.83 13.38
C ASN A 464 36.43 19.57 14.90
N GLU A 465 37.50 19.99 15.58
CA GLU A 465 37.65 19.82 17.03
C GLU A 465 36.50 20.48 17.80
N ALA A 466 36.11 21.71 17.42
CA ALA A 466 35.05 22.44 18.10
C ALA A 466 33.66 21.80 17.92
N VAL A 467 33.33 21.38 16.69
CA VAL A 467 32.03 20.76 16.38
C VAL A 467 31.91 19.39 17.04
N VAL A 468 32.92 18.53 16.88
CA VAL A 468 32.95 17.18 17.46
C VAL A 468 32.81 17.25 18.97
N LYS A 469 33.65 18.06 19.64
CA LYS A 469 33.62 18.20 21.10
C LYS A 469 32.27 18.69 21.62
N LYS A 470 31.70 19.73 21.00
CA LYS A 470 30.39 20.26 21.40
C LYS A 470 29.27 19.24 21.25
N PHE A 471 29.29 18.49 20.14
CA PHE A 471 28.30 17.44 19.91
C PHE A 471 28.41 16.32 20.94
N LEU A 472 29.60 15.76 21.16
CA LEU A 472 29.84 14.67 22.11
C LEU A 472 29.44 15.06 23.54
N ASN A 473 29.79 16.27 23.97
CA ASN A 473 29.36 16.80 25.27
C ASN A 473 27.83 16.89 25.38
N ALA A 474 27.14 17.27 24.30
CA ALA A 474 25.67 17.39 24.32
C ALA A 474 24.96 16.03 24.41
N VAL A 475 25.55 14.98 23.85
CA VAL A 475 25.07 13.58 23.96
C VAL A 475 25.63 12.84 25.18
N GLY A 476 26.46 13.49 26.00
CA GLY A 476 26.98 12.93 27.25
C GLY A 476 28.10 11.88 27.07
N VAL A 477 28.86 11.97 25.99
CA VAL A 477 30.05 11.14 25.77
C VAL A 477 31.29 11.95 26.17
N ASP A 478 31.94 11.57 27.28
CA ASP A 478 33.21 12.16 27.69
C ASP A 478 34.37 11.55 26.88
N GLU A 479 35.32 12.37 26.41
CA GLU A 479 36.53 11.96 25.68
C GLU A 479 37.53 11.11 26.51
N ASN A 480 37.19 10.73 27.75
CA ASN A 480 38.09 10.05 28.70
C ASN A 480 37.92 8.52 28.77
N THR A 481 37.16 7.90 27.88
CA THR A 481 37.11 6.44 27.74
C THR A 481 37.99 6.00 26.57
N GLU A 482 39.27 5.77 26.87
CA GLU A 482 40.19 4.96 26.05
C GLU A 482 39.76 3.49 25.98
#